data_AF-A0A7Y4TZD8-F1
#
_entry.id   AF-A0A7Y4TZD8-F1
#
_cell.length_a   1.000
_cell.length_b   1.000
_cell.length_c   1.000
_cell.angle_alpha   90.00
_cell.angle_beta   90.00
_cell.angle_gamma   90.00
#
_symmetry.space_group_name_H-M   'P 1'
#
loop_
_entity.id
_entity.type
_entity.pdbx_description
1 polymer ?
#
loop_
_entity_poly.entity_id
_entity_poly.type
_entity_poly.pdbx_seq_one_letter_code
_entity_poly.pdbx_strand_id
1 'polypeptide(L)'
;GLGSERELTDCLTLKDLHPASLALIRWRAQEIAGVLINPVQSFHPNSPPPSDTVLLTSAMRKTEESSTPYAEWLRQLRDVCTACDIPLIFDEVYTGFRLAPGGAQEYFGVRADLVVYGKTVAGGMPIGVVCGKRELMKRFDSDHPMRIAYVIGTFSAHPLVMGAMNEFLRWATQADTAHVYDTAQQRCARWVQATNQQLAASALPLRVVHFGTVWTVLFKEPSRYNWLLQYYLRAEGVTLSWVGTGRCLSSLDFTEDDYQELQDKLLRAARTMRSDAWWLSEEQQPGRAKIMRSRLVREMVGSLVRVPAPRMPAPLKNFYTEIMRRKHDDHVASHSNLINQFFHLLSSSVFIYCYVLVFSDLTLAMSLGLAALFVRQIGHAILEPPCHDKEELLLGLNTRKKTMVVGGYLLIPVIHLVSAGSVSLETLGATIPVVAWQWLLMTLAVVGGHVSYLAWKHDLRSAMIWFVKLATDPLTDIAAYYTSPSRLVQALQARKGEAL
;
A
#
# COMPACT_ATOMS: atom_id res chain seq x y z
N GLY A 1 -10.91 -8.93 -1.51
CA GLY A 1 -10.52 -9.73 -2.70
C GLY A 1 -11.74 -9.87 -3.60
N LEU A 2 -11.62 -10.53 -4.74
CA LEU A 2 -12.81 -10.97 -5.50
C LEU A 2 -13.52 -12.04 -4.67
N GLY A 3 -14.53 -11.61 -3.91
CA GLY A 3 -15.22 -12.44 -2.91
C GLY A 3 -15.54 -11.59 -1.68
N SER A 4 -16.81 -11.19 -1.58
CA SER A 4 -17.42 -10.33 -0.54
C SER A 4 -16.82 -8.92 -0.39
N GLU A 5 -17.60 -7.92 -0.80
CA GLU A 5 -17.34 -6.49 -0.52
C GLU A 5 -17.79 -6.10 0.90
N ARG A 6 -17.51 -6.95 1.89
CA ARG A 6 -17.83 -6.62 3.29
C ARG A 6 -16.71 -5.76 3.88
N GLU A 7 -17.10 -4.72 4.62
CA GLU A 7 -16.14 -3.98 5.45
C GLU A 7 -15.54 -4.90 6.51
N LEU A 8 -14.21 -4.99 6.56
CA LEU A 8 -13.46 -5.78 7.53
C LEU A 8 -13.44 -5.08 8.90
N THR A 9 -14.57 -5.10 9.59
CA THR A 9 -14.71 -4.54 10.95
C THR A 9 -14.41 -5.55 12.06
N ASP A 10 -14.30 -6.84 11.71
CA ASP A 10 -14.15 -7.99 12.60
C ASP A 10 -12.82 -8.74 12.41
N CYS A 11 -11.82 -8.11 11.79
CA CYS A 11 -10.51 -8.69 11.56
C CYS A 11 -9.39 -7.78 12.10
N LEU A 12 -8.55 -8.33 12.97
CA LEU A 12 -7.32 -7.69 13.44
C LEU A 12 -6.13 -8.28 12.69
N THR A 13 -5.38 -7.43 11.98
CA THR A 13 -4.13 -7.84 11.31
C THR A 13 -2.95 -7.47 12.18
N LEU A 14 -2.21 -8.49 12.62
CA LEU A 14 -1.11 -8.36 13.56
C LEU A 14 0.21 -8.76 12.89
N LYS A 15 1.32 -8.38 13.51
CA LYS A 15 2.66 -8.61 12.99
C LYS A 15 3.25 -9.87 13.63
N ASP A 16 3.64 -10.83 12.81
CA ASP A 16 4.41 -12.00 13.24
C ASP A 16 5.75 -11.55 13.83
N LEU A 17 6.27 -12.32 14.80
CA LEU A 17 7.54 -12.05 15.47
C LEU A 17 7.58 -10.70 16.21
N HIS A 18 6.43 -10.16 16.64
CA HIS A 18 6.37 -8.89 17.35
C HIS A 18 5.66 -9.02 18.71
N PRO A 19 6.33 -8.70 19.84
CA PRO A 19 5.75 -8.84 21.18
C PRO A 19 4.44 -8.09 21.39
N ALA A 20 4.27 -6.92 20.76
CA ALA A 20 3.02 -6.15 20.87
C ALA A 20 1.80 -6.90 20.30
N SER A 21 1.99 -7.82 19.35
CA SER A 21 0.89 -8.63 18.83
C SER A 21 0.41 -9.64 19.87
N LEU A 22 1.31 -10.27 20.63
CA LEU A 22 0.94 -11.11 21.76
C LEU A 22 0.27 -10.31 22.88
N ALA A 23 0.78 -9.11 23.18
CA ALA A 23 0.18 -8.23 24.19
C ALA A 23 -1.24 -7.80 23.82
N LEU A 24 -1.50 -7.48 22.54
CA LEU A 24 -2.82 -7.08 22.07
C LEU A 24 -3.81 -8.25 22.08
N ILE A 25 -3.38 -9.47 21.75
CA ILE A 25 -4.23 -10.67 21.89
C ILE A 25 -4.66 -10.85 23.33
N ARG A 26 -3.73 -10.71 24.30
CA ARG A 26 -4.06 -10.76 25.73
C ARG A 26 -5.03 -9.66 26.14
N TRP A 27 -4.79 -8.44 25.68
CA TRP A 27 -5.59 -7.27 26.05
C TRP A 27 -7.04 -7.34 25.53
N ARG A 28 -7.24 -7.87 24.32
CA ARG A 28 -8.56 -7.99 23.68
C ARG A 28 -9.10 -9.42 23.68
N ALA A 29 -8.68 -10.25 24.62
CA ALA A 29 -8.99 -11.68 24.60
C ALA A 29 -10.49 -11.97 24.50
N GLN A 30 -11.32 -11.18 25.20
CA GLN A 30 -12.78 -11.32 25.23
C GLN A 30 -13.48 -10.95 23.90
N GLU A 31 -12.75 -10.34 22.97
CA GLU A 31 -13.28 -9.89 21.68
C GLU A 31 -12.80 -10.76 20.50
N ILE A 32 -11.86 -11.68 20.75
CA ILE A 32 -11.20 -12.47 19.71
C ILE A 32 -11.81 -13.87 19.66
N ALA A 33 -12.51 -14.19 18.57
CA ALA A 33 -13.11 -15.50 18.35
C ALA A 33 -12.10 -16.61 17.97
N GLY A 34 -10.93 -16.22 17.47
CA GLY A 34 -9.87 -17.15 17.08
C GLY A 34 -8.68 -16.41 16.48
N VAL A 35 -7.50 -17.02 16.55
CA VAL A 35 -6.28 -16.51 15.92
C VAL A 35 -5.93 -17.42 14.76
N LEU A 36 -6.01 -16.88 13.54
CA LEU A 36 -5.61 -17.57 12.32
C LEU A 36 -4.17 -17.19 11.95
N ILE A 37 -3.31 -18.18 11.77
CA ILE A 37 -1.94 -18.00 11.27
C ILE A 37 -1.65 -18.98 10.15
N ASN A 38 -0.90 -18.52 9.14
CA ASN A 38 -0.38 -19.38 8.09
C ASN A 38 1.11 -19.65 8.35
N PRO A 39 1.51 -20.87 8.76
CA PRO A 39 2.89 -21.17 9.12
C PRO A 39 3.92 -20.94 7.98
N VAL A 40 3.47 -20.80 6.72
CA VAL A 40 4.36 -20.40 5.61
C VAL A 40 4.96 -19.00 5.81
N GLN A 41 4.37 -18.16 6.66
CA GLN A 41 4.93 -16.86 7.04
C GLN A 41 6.31 -16.99 7.69
N SER A 42 6.70 -18.15 8.20
CA SER A 42 8.10 -18.45 8.56
C SER A 42 9.09 -18.17 7.42
N PHE A 43 8.67 -18.38 6.17
CA PHE A 43 9.53 -18.21 4.99
C PHE A 43 9.60 -16.76 4.49
N HIS A 44 8.60 -15.94 4.80
CA HIS A 44 8.50 -14.54 4.40
C HIS A 44 7.68 -13.71 5.40
N PRO A 45 8.18 -13.52 6.64
CA PRO A 45 7.39 -12.96 7.73
C PRO A 45 6.93 -11.54 7.42
N ASN A 46 5.65 -11.26 7.69
CA ASN A 46 5.03 -9.94 7.53
C ASN A 46 5.15 -9.35 6.13
N SER A 47 5.34 -10.21 5.13
CA SER A 47 5.53 -9.82 3.75
C SER A 47 4.45 -10.47 2.88
N PRO A 48 3.98 -9.78 1.83
CA PRO A 48 3.07 -10.39 0.88
C PRO A 48 3.75 -11.60 0.21
N PRO A 49 2.96 -12.56 -0.32
CA PRO A 49 3.52 -13.64 -1.10
C PRO A 49 4.41 -13.09 -2.21
N PRO A 50 5.52 -13.77 -2.53
CA PRO A 50 6.39 -13.38 -3.63
C PRO A 50 5.58 -13.18 -4.92
N SER A 51 5.59 -11.96 -5.44
CA SER A 51 4.99 -11.58 -6.73
C SER A 51 5.99 -10.75 -7.52
N ASP A 52 5.73 -10.54 -8.81
CA ASP A 52 6.60 -9.73 -9.68
C ASP A 52 6.86 -8.32 -9.11
N THR A 53 5.88 -7.76 -8.38
CA THR A 53 6.03 -6.47 -7.70
C THR A 53 7.01 -6.52 -6.52
N VAL A 54 7.09 -7.66 -5.82
CA VAL A 54 8.04 -7.91 -4.71
C VAL A 54 9.45 -8.19 -5.22
N LEU A 55 9.62 -8.63 -6.48
CA LEU A 55 10.91 -8.85 -7.13
C LEU A 55 11.69 -7.55 -7.42
N LEU A 56 11.02 -6.40 -7.37
CA LEU A 56 11.61 -5.08 -7.64
C LEU A 56 12.42 -4.52 -6.45
N THR A 57 12.22 -5.05 -5.25
CA THR A 57 12.89 -4.60 -4.03
C THR A 57 13.69 -5.76 -3.42
N SER A 58 14.87 -6.03 -3.99
CA SER A 58 15.83 -7.06 -3.52
C SER A 58 16.11 -7.04 -2.00
N ALA A 59 15.88 -5.90 -1.35
CA ALA A 59 16.04 -5.70 0.10
C ALA A 59 14.86 -6.19 0.98
N MET A 60 13.75 -6.68 0.41
CA MET A 60 12.55 -7.05 1.19
C MET A 60 12.39 -8.54 1.47
N ARG A 61 13.29 -9.41 1.01
CA ARG A 61 13.29 -10.82 1.43
C ARG A 61 14.27 -11.03 2.58
N LYS A 62 13.76 -10.96 3.80
CA LYS A 62 14.40 -11.54 4.98
C LYS A 62 13.86 -12.96 5.14
N THR A 63 14.37 -13.89 4.35
CA THR A 63 14.14 -15.31 4.60
C THR A 63 15.32 -15.76 5.45
N GLU A 64 15.05 -16.04 6.73
CA GLU A 64 16.06 -16.56 7.66
C GLU A 64 16.09 -18.09 7.52
N GLU A 65 17.29 -18.66 7.39
CA GLU A 65 17.52 -20.11 7.23
C GLU A 65 17.14 -20.92 8.50
N SER A 66 16.88 -20.25 9.63
CA SER A 66 16.54 -20.93 10.89
C SER A 66 15.03 -20.93 11.12
N SER A 67 14.43 -22.11 11.14
CA SER A 67 13.06 -22.34 11.62
C SER A 67 12.87 -22.02 13.11
N THR A 68 13.95 -21.91 13.88
CA THR A 68 13.94 -21.80 15.34
C THR A 68 13.24 -20.55 15.90
N PRO A 69 13.51 -19.31 15.43
CA PRO A 69 12.83 -18.12 15.96
C PRO A 69 11.32 -18.14 15.68
N TYR A 70 10.92 -18.70 14.54
CA TYR A 70 9.50 -18.81 14.20
C TYR A 70 8.81 -19.94 14.97
N ALA A 71 9.48 -21.07 15.21
CA ALA A 71 8.99 -22.12 16.09
C ALA A 71 8.71 -21.57 17.50
N GLU A 72 9.66 -20.81 18.04
CA GLU A 72 9.53 -20.16 19.35
C GLU A 72 8.37 -19.15 19.37
N TRP A 73 8.20 -18.37 18.31
CA TRP A 73 7.05 -17.48 18.16
C TRP A 73 5.71 -18.22 18.14
N LEU A 74 5.60 -19.31 17.38
CA LEU A 74 4.39 -20.13 17.34
C LEU A 74 4.09 -20.74 18.71
N ARG A 75 5.12 -21.15 19.46
CA ARG A 75 4.99 -21.65 20.83
C ARG A 75 4.44 -20.56 21.77
N GLN A 76 5.00 -19.36 21.73
CA GLN A 76 4.50 -18.22 22.50
C GLN A 76 3.06 -17.84 22.12
N LEU A 77 2.74 -17.86 20.82
CA LEU A 77 1.39 -17.60 20.33
C LEU A 77 0.40 -18.66 20.85
N ARG A 78 0.78 -19.93 20.80
CA ARG A 78 0.01 -21.05 21.38
C ARG A 78 -0.21 -20.85 22.88
N ASP A 79 0.82 -20.50 23.63
CA ASP A 79 0.73 -20.27 25.07
C ASP A 79 -0.25 -19.12 25.38
N VAL A 80 -0.19 -18.02 24.64
CA VAL A 80 -1.14 -16.91 24.77
C VAL A 80 -2.57 -17.34 24.44
N CYS A 81 -2.77 -18.03 23.32
CA CYS A 81 -4.09 -18.49 22.90
C CYS A 81 -4.70 -19.43 23.96
N THR A 82 -3.92 -20.35 24.51
CA THR A 82 -4.35 -21.22 25.61
C THR A 82 -4.69 -20.44 26.87
N ALA A 83 -3.85 -19.49 27.29
CA ALA A 83 -4.08 -18.70 28.50
C ALA A 83 -5.32 -17.80 28.40
N CYS A 84 -5.69 -17.41 27.18
CA CYS A 84 -6.84 -16.54 26.91
C CYS A 84 -8.10 -17.31 26.48
N ASP A 85 -8.06 -18.64 26.42
CA ASP A 85 -9.13 -19.49 25.88
C ASP A 85 -9.56 -19.11 24.45
N ILE A 86 -8.57 -18.80 23.61
CA ILE A 86 -8.77 -18.43 22.20
C ILE A 86 -8.33 -19.60 21.31
N PRO A 87 -9.17 -20.07 20.37
CA PRO A 87 -8.76 -21.08 19.41
C PRO A 87 -7.62 -20.60 18.51
N LEU A 88 -6.49 -21.31 18.52
CA LEU A 88 -5.42 -21.15 17.54
C LEU A 88 -5.75 -21.98 16.30
N ILE A 89 -5.73 -21.34 15.13
CA ILE A 89 -6.09 -21.93 13.84
C ILE A 89 -4.87 -21.87 12.93
N PHE A 90 -4.41 -23.02 12.44
CA PHE A 90 -3.36 -23.09 11.43
C PHE A 90 -3.97 -23.20 10.02
N ASP A 91 -3.62 -22.28 9.14
CA ASP A 91 -3.81 -22.43 7.70
C ASP A 91 -2.65 -23.25 7.12
N GLU A 92 -2.87 -24.56 7.05
CA GLU A 92 -1.95 -25.55 6.53
C GLU A 92 -2.27 -25.96 5.10
N VAL A 93 -3.02 -25.14 4.34
CA VAL A 93 -3.37 -25.43 2.95
C VAL A 93 -2.13 -25.52 2.05
N TYR A 94 -1.00 -24.94 2.47
CA TYR A 94 0.29 -25.06 1.76
C TYR A 94 1.31 -25.95 2.49
N THR A 95 1.37 -25.87 3.82
CA THR A 95 2.39 -26.54 4.64
C THR A 95 2.01 -27.96 5.06
N GLY A 96 0.70 -28.27 5.08
CA GLY A 96 0.17 -29.57 5.49
C GLY A 96 0.65 -30.68 4.57
N PHE A 97 1.14 -31.77 5.18
CA PHE A 97 1.74 -32.91 4.48
C PHE A 97 2.86 -32.50 3.51
N ARG A 98 3.55 -31.39 3.78
CA ARG A 98 4.67 -30.91 2.96
C ARG A 98 5.94 -30.77 3.76
N LEU A 99 5.85 -30.17 4.94
CA LEU A 99 7.00 -29.97 5.82
C LEU A 99 7.35 -31.24 6.60
N ALA A 100 6.35 -32.01 6.95
CA ALA A 100 6.42 -33.30 7.62
C ALA A 100 5.12 -34.06 7.31
N PRO A 101 5.06 -35.39 7.56
CA PRO A 101 3.81 -36.16 7.44
C PRO A 101 2.65 -35.52 8.23
N GLY A 102 2.91 -35.01 9.43
CA GLY A 102 1.98 -34.26 10.28
C GLY A 102 1.92 -32.75 10.02
N GLY A 103 2.51 -32.26 8.92
CA GLY A 103 2.46 -30.85 8.52
C GLY A 103 3.33 -29.92 9.37
N ALA A 104 2.99 -28.63 9.36
CA ALA A 104 3.67 -27.60 10.14
C ALA A 104 3.53 -27.82 11.64
N GLN A 105 2.42 -28.43 12.10
CA GLN A 105 2.27 -28.78 13.51
C GLN A 105 3.39 -29.70 14.00
N GLU A 106 3.71 -30.75 13.25
CA GLU A 106 4.83 -31.65 13.55
C GLU A 106 6.17 -30.93 13.38
N TYR A 107 6.35 -30.24 12.25
CA TYR A 107 7.61 -29.55 11.93
C TYR A 107 8.02 -28.50 12.97
N PHE A 108 7.07 -27.70 13.47
CA PHE A 108 7.33 -26.67 14.48
C PHE A 108 7.11 -27.16 15.92
N GLY A 109 6.57 -28.37 16.11
CA GLY A 109 6.22 -28.88 17.44
C GLY A 109 5.09 -28.11 18.14
N VAL A 110 4.18 -27.47 17.38
CA VAL A 110 3.08 -26.66 17.92
C VAL A 110 1.74 -27.17 17.40
N ARG A 111 0.85 -27.55 18.32
CA ARG A 111 -0.49 -28.06 17.97
C ARG A 111 -1.54 -26.95 17.99
N ALA A 112 -2.26 -26.80 16.89
CA ALA A 112 -3.38 -25.89 16.77
C ALA A 112 -4.68 -26.52 17.32
N ASP A 113 -5.68 -25.69 17.62
CA ASP A 113 -7.03 -26.15 18.00
C ASP A 113 -7.86 -26.52 16.77
N LEU A 114 -7.70 -25.77 15.68
CA LEU A 114 -8.25 -26.04 14.36
C LEU A 114 -7.14 -25.95 13.31
N VAL A 115 -7.32 -26.67 12.22
CA VAL A 115 -6.40 -26.67 11.08
C VAL A 115 -7.18 -26.74 9.79
N VAL A 116 -6.73 -25.97 8.80
CA VAL A 116 -7.28 -25.97 7.44
C VAL A 116 -6.28 -26.64 6.51
N TYR A 117 -6.70 -27.67 5.80
CA TYR A 117 -5.91 -28.35 4.77
C TYR A 117 -6.52 -28.19 3.39
N GLY A 118 -5.69 -28.43 2.38
CA GLY A 118 -6.08 -28.52 0.98
C GLY A 118 -4.90 -29.09 0.18
N LYS A 119 -4.83 -28.77 -1.11
CA LYS A 119 -3.72 -29.14 -2.00
C LYS A 119 -3.30 -30.62 -1.85
N THR A 120 -2.18 -30.88 -1.18
CA THR A 120 -1.52 -32.19 -1.07
C THR A 120 -2.46 -33.28 -0.58
N VAL A 121 -3.32 -32.97 0.39
CA VAL A 121 -4.17 -34.00 1.05
C VAL A 121 -5.14 -34.69 0.09
N ALA A 122 -5.53 -34.05 -1.02
CA ALA A 122 -6.42 -34.65 -2.01
C ALA A 122 -5.72 -35.36 -3.17
N GLY A 123 -4.39 -35.51 -3.13
CA GLY A 123 -3.65 -36.22 -4.18
C GLY A 123 -3.85 -35.63 -5.57
N GLY A 124 -3.99 -34.31 -5.68
CA GLY A 124 -4.21 -33.61 -6.95
C GLY A 124 -5.67 -33.26 -7.27
N MET A 125 -6.62 -33.68 -6.44
CA MET A 125 -8.05 -33.38 -6.61
C MET A 125 -8.48 -32.10 -5.84
N PRO A 126 -9.61 -31.45 -6.21
CA PRO A 126 -10.11 -30.27 -5.48
C PRO A 126 -10.64 -30.64 -4.09
N ILE A 127 -10.05 -30.07 -3.03
CA ILE A 127 -10.55 -30.22 -1.66
C ILE A 127 -10.21 -28.99 -0.80
N GLY A 128 -11.06 -28.72 0.18
CA GLY A 128 -10.73 -27.98 1.39
C GLY A 128 -11.20 -28.78 2.59
N VAL A 129 -10.38 -28.88 3.63
CA VAL A 129 -10.66 -29.66 4.84
C VAL A 129 -10.48 -28.77 6.05
N VAL A 130 -11.42 -28.80 6.98
CA VAL A 130 -11.27 -28.22 8.33
C VAL A 130 -11.29 -29.36 9.32
N CYS A 131 -10.23 -29.46 10.11
CA CYS A 131 -10.08 -30.44 11.19
C CYS A 131 -9.80 -29.72 12.50
N GLY A 132 -10.02 -30.38 13.63
CA GLY A 132 -9.60 -29.85 14.92
C GLY A 132 -10.25 -30.55 16.09
N LYS A 133 -10.23 -29.89 17.25
CA LYS A 133 -10.80 -30.45 18.48
C LYS A 133 -12.31 -30.66 18.36
N ARG A 134 -12.82 -31.72 19.00
CA ARG A 134 -14.21 -32.18 18.86
C ARG A 134 -15.21 -31.09 19.19
N GLU A 135 -14.97 -30.34 20.26
CA GLU A 135 -15.82 -29.26 20.74
C GLU A 135 -15.96 -28.12 19.74
N LEU A 136 -14.90 -27.81 18.97
CA LEU A 136 -14.91 -26.78 17.94
C LEU A 136 -15.48 -27.28 16.59
N MET A 137 -15.48 -28.59 16.36
CA MET A 137 -16.07 -29.20 15.16
C MET A 137 -17.58 -29.42 15.28
N LYS A 138 -18.17 -29.19 16.46
CA LYS A 138 -19.62 -29.19 16.62
C LYS A 138 -20.22 -28.01 15.85
N ARG A 139 -21.19 -28.30 14.99
CA ARG A 139 -21.83 -27.29 14.13
C ARG A 139 -23.00 -26.57 14.79
N PHE A 140 -23.26 -26.85 16.07
CA PHE A 140 -24.34 -26.26 16.84
C PHE A 140 -23.88 -26.02 18.27
N ASP A 141 -24.43 -24.98 18.89
CA ASP A 141 -24.31 -24.70 20.32
C ASP A 141 -25.38 -25.51 21.07
N SER A 142 -24.96 -26.31 22.06
CA SER A 142 -25.88 -27.13 22.85
C SER A 142 -26.84 -26.32 23.71
N ASP A 143 -26.43 -25.13 24.13
CA ASP A 143 -27.19 -24.26 25.03
C ASP A 143 -27.99 -23.21 24.24
N HIS A 144 -27.62 -22.98 22.98
CA HIS A 144 -28.25 -22.02 22.10
C HIS A 144 -28.59 -22.64 20.74
N PRO A 145 -29.72 -23.36 20.61
CA PRO A 145 -30.08 -24.13 19.41
C PRO A 145 -30.09 -23.34 18.09
N MET A 146 -30.26 -22.01 18.15
CA MET A 146 -30.23 -21.13 16.98
C MET A 146 -28.82 -20.75 16.51
N ARG A 147 -27.78 -21.02 17.31
CA ARG A 147 -26.38 -20.79 16.93
C ARG A 147 -25.86 -22.02 16.19
N ILE A 148 -26.07 -22.02 14.88
CA ILE A 148 -25.70 -23.11 13.97
C ILE A 148 -24.71 -22.60 12.92
N ALA A 149 -23.61 -23.34 12.73
CA ALA A 149 -22.69 -23.14 11.62
C ALA A 149 -23.27 -23.77 10.34
N TYR A 150 -23.99 -22.96 9.57
CA TYR A 150 -24.58 -23.38 8.30
C TYR A 150 -23.52 -23.44 7.19
N VAL A 151 -23.29 -24.64 6.67
CA VAL A 151 -22.30 -24.97 5.63
C VAL A 151 -22.91 -26.04 4.74
N ILE A 152 -22.96 -25.77 3.44
CA ILE A 152 -23.43 -26.68 2.39
C ILE A 152 -22.42 -26.68 1.25
N GLY A 153 -22.31 -27.80 0.54
CA GLY A 153 -21.44 -27.88 -0.63
C GLY A 153 -21.80 -29.08 -1.50
N THR A 154 -22.19 -28.82 -2.75
CA THR A 154 -22.62 -29.86 -3.71
C THR A 154 -21.54 -30.92 -3.95
N PHE A 155 -20.28 -30.50 -3.98
CA PHE A 155 -19.13 -31.38 -4.21
C PHE A 155 -18.37 -31.74 -2.92
N SER A 156 -18.90 -31.36 -1.76
CA SER A 156 -18.31 -31.76 -0.48
C SER A 156 -18.35 -33.29 -0.35
N ALA A 157 -17.22 -33.89 0.00
CA ALA A 157 -17.04 -35.34 0.10
C ALA A 157 -17.36 -36.12 -1.20
N HIS A 158 -17.09 -35.53 -2.37
CA HIS A 158 -17.24 -36.23 -3.65
C HIS A 158 -16.44 -37.56 -3.66
N PRO A 159 -17.05 -38.71 -4.03
CA PRO A 159 -16.44 -40.04 -3.84
C PRO A 159 -15.04 -40.21 -4.43
N LEU A 160 -14.80 -39.69 -5.64
CA LEU A 160 -13.49 -39.74 -6.28
C LEU A 160 -12.41 -38.99 -5.47
N VAL A 161 -12.77 -37.85 -4.88
CA VAL A 161 -11.86 -37.05 -4.05
C VAL A 161 -11.57 -37.77 -2.74
N MET A 162 -12.59 -38.38 -2.14
CA MET A 162 -12.44 -39.17 -0.91
C MET A 162 -11.56 -40.41 -1.13
N GLY A 163 -11.69 -41.09 -2.28
CA GLY A 163 -10.82 -42.22 -2.63
C GLY A 163 -9.36 -41.82 -2.78
N ALA A 164 -9.07 -40.76 -3.56
CA ALA A 164 -7.71 -40.25 -3.73
C ALA A 164 -7.09 -39.79 -2.39
N MET A 165 -7.86 -39.07 -1.59
CA MET A 165 -7.43 -38.62 -0.25
C MET A 165 -7.18 -39.79 0.70
N ASN A 166 -8.03 -40.83 0.68
CA ASN A 166 -7.85 -42.01 1.51
C ASN A 166 -6.53 -42.74 1.20
N GLU A 167 -6.23 -42.96 -0.07
CA GLU A 167 -4.96 -43.61 -0.47
C GLU A 167 -3.75 -42.74 -0.11
N PHE A 168 -3.83 -41.43 -0.33
CA PHE A 168 -2.79 -40.50 0.11
C PHE A 168 -2.57 -40.57 1.64
N LEU A 169 -3.64 -40.54 2.44
CA LEU A 169 -3.53 -40.56 3.90
C LEU A 169 -3.00 -41.92 4.41
N ARG A 170 -3.41 -43.03 3.80
CA ARG A 170 -2.86 -44.37 4.14
C ARG A 170 -1.35 -44.40 3.92
N TRP A 171 -0.87 -43.88 2.80
CA TRP A 171 0.56 -43.70 2.55
C TRP A 171 1.19 -42.74 3.56
N ALA A 172 0.58 -41.58 3.82
CA ALA A 172 1.14 -40.56 4.71
C ALA A 172 1.34 -41.07 6.15
N THR A 173 0.54 -42.06 6.59
CA THR A 173 0.62 -42.68 7.92
C THR A 173 1.54 -43.91 8.01
N GLN A 174 2.20 -44.31 6.93
CA GLN A 174 3.16 -45.43 6.98
C GLN A 174 4.41 -45.04 7.79
N ALA A 175 5.01 -46.00 8.48
CA ALA A 175 6.17 -45.76 9.33
C ALA A 175 7.39 -45.21 8.57
N ASP A 176 7.58 -45.63 7.32
CA ASP A 176 8.71 -45.20 6.47
C ASP A 176 8.51 -43.80 5.85
N THR A 177 7.29 -43.26 5.90
CA THR A 177 7.00 -41.97 5.25
C THR A 177 7.84 -40.84 5.82
N ALA A 178 8.12 -40.82 7.11
CA ALA A 178 9.00 -39.80 7.72
C ALA A 178 10.39 -39.79 7.05
N HIS A 179 10.97 -40.97 6.81
CA HIS A 179 12.26 -41.11 6.15
C HIS A 179 12.25 -40.58 4.70
N VAL A 180 11.14 -40.72 3.97
CA VAL A 180 10.97 -40.13 2.63
C VAL A 180 11.06 -38.60 2.68
N TYR A 181 10.39 -37.98 3.66
CA TYR A 181 10.44 -36.52 3.85
C TYR A 181 11.84 -36.05 4.22
N ASP A 182 12.50 -36.71 5.17
CA ASP A 182 13.86 -36.38 5.60
C ASP A 182 14.84 -36.47 4.43
N THR A 183 14.76 -37.55 3.65
CA THR A 183 15.59 -37.77 2.48
C THR A 183 15.37 -36.67 1.42
N ALA A 184 14.12 -36.28 1.16
CA ALA A 184 13.81 -35.20 0.22
C ALA A 184 14.31 -33.83 0.70
N GLN A 185 14.20 -33.54 2.00
CA GLN A 185 14.68 -32.29 2.59
C GLN A 185 16.21 -32.21 2.58
N GLN A 186 16.90 -33.30 2.92
CA GLN A 186 18.37 -33.37 2.87
C GLN A 186 18.90 -33.19 1.44
N ARG A 187 18.24 -33.78 0.44
CA ARG A 187 18.55 -33.56 -0.98
C ARG A 187 18.43 -32.08 -1.37
N CYS A 188 17.29 -31.47 -1.05
CA CYS A 188 17.06 -30.04 -1.30
C CYS A 188 18.13 -29.17 -0.62
N ALA A 189 18.45 -29.44 0.65
CA ALA A 189 19.45 -28.69 1.40
C ALA A 189 20.85 -28.78 0.77
N ARG A 190 21.28 -30.00 0.39
CA ARG A 190 22.56 -30.21 -0.31
C ARG A 190 22.60 -29.49 -1.65
N TRP A 191 21.52 -29.56 -2.43
CA TRP A 191 21.39 -28.83 -3.69
C TRP A 191 21.49 -27.31 -3.48
N VAL A 192 20.78 -26.75 -2.49
CA VAL A 192 20.84 -25.31 -2.19
C VAL A 192 22.26 -24.89 -1.81
N GLN A 193 22.93 -25.66 -0.96
CA GLN A 193 24.30 -25.39 -0.55
C GLN A 193 25.26 -25.38 -1.75
N ALA A 194 25.24 -26.45 -2.56
CA ALA A 194 26.07 -26.57 -3.75
C ALA A 194 25.78 -25.46 -4.78
N THR A 195 24.50 -25.16 -5.00
CA THR A 195 24.07 -24.11 -5.94
C THR A 195 24.55 -22.74 -5.49
N ASN A 196 24.42 -22.41 -4.20
CA ASN A 196 24.91 -21.15 -3.66
C ASN A 196 26.43 -21.01 -3.76
N GLN A 197 27.20 -22.10 -3.59
CA GLN A 197 28.64 -22.09 -3.81
C GLN A 197 28.98 -21.75 -5.26
N GLN A 198 28.30 -22.37 -6.24
CA GLN A 198 28.52 -22.10 -7.66
C GLN A 198 28.09 -20.69 -8.09
N LEU A 199 26.95 -20.20 -7.56
CA LEU A 199 26.49 -18.84 -7.78
C LEU A 199 27.50 -17.82 -7.26
N ALA A 200 28.06 -18.04 -6.07
CA ALA A 200 29.09 -17.20 -5.49
C ALA A 200 30.41 -17.25 -6.29
N ALA A 201 30.88 -18.45 -6.66
CA ALA A 201 32.09 -18.63 -7.47
C ALA A 201 31.98 -17.97 -8.85
N SER A 202 30.78 -17.94 -9.44
CA SER A 202 30.50 -17.27 -10.72
C SER A 202 30.17 -15.77 -10.55
N ALA A 203 30.26 -15.23 -9.33
CA ALA A 203 29.88 -13.85 -8.97
C ALA A 203 28.47 -13.44 -9.47
N LEU A 204 27.52 -14.39 -9.47
CA LEU A 204 26.14 -14.13 -9.86
C LEU A 204 25.36 -13.53 -8.68
N PRO A 205 24.53 -12.49 -8.88
CA PRO A 205 23.86 -11.77 -7.80
C PRO A 205 22.60 -12.50 -7.30
N LEU A 206 22.66 -13.82 -7.18
CA LEU A 206 21.57 -14.67 -6.74
C LEU A 206 21.94 -15.41 -5.45
N ARG A 207 20.91 -15.82 -4.70
CA ARG A 207 21.02 -16.78 -3.59
C ARG A 207 19.75 -17.62 -3.57
N VAL A 208 19.88 -18.93 -3.53
CA VAL A 208 18.75 -19.83 -3.30
C VAL A 208 18.61 -20.06 -1.80
N VAL A 209 17.38 -20.04 -1.30
CA VAL A 209 17.07 -20.42 0.09
C VAL A 209 15.89 -21.39 0.08
N HIS A 210 15.79 -22.22 1.10
CA HIS A 210 14.74 -23.23 1.20
C HIS A 210 14.12 -23.32 2.59
N PHE A 211 12.96 -23.98 2.62
CA PHE A 211 12.18 -24.34 3.77
C PHE A 211 11.57 -25.72 3.50
N GLY A 212 12.21 -26.76 4.05
CA GLY A 212 12.01 -28.14 3.57
C GLY A 212 12.31 -28.25 2.08
N THR A 213 11.34 -28.73 1.29
CA THR A 213 11.40 -28.83 -0.18
C THR A 213 10.84 -27.61 -0.93
N VAL A 214 10.42 -26.57 -0.19
CA VAL A 214 10.00 -25.28 -0.77
C VAL A 214 11.23 -24.41 -0.89
N TRP A 215 11.45 -23.78 -2.05
CA TRP A 215 12.64 -22.96 -2.27
C TRP A 215 12.31 -21.70 -3.06
N THR A 216 13.20 -20.72 -2.99
CA THR A 216 13.05 -19.42 -3.67
C THR A 216 14.40 -18.85 -4.06
N VAL A 217 14.42 -17.99 -5.08
CA VAL A 217 15.62 -17.29 -5.53
C VAL A 217 15.58 -15.85 -5.04
N LEU A 218 16.51 -15.49 -4.16
CA LEU A 218 16.78 -14.15 -3.70
C LEU A 218 17.76 -13.45 -4.65
N PHE A 219 17.64 -12.13 -4.75
CA PHE A 219 18.52 -11.29 -5.54
C PHE A 219 19.39 -10.46 -4.60
N LYS A 220 20.71 -10.53 -4.75
CA LYS A 220 21.68 -9.76 -3.94
C LYS A 220 21.79 -8.31 -4.44
N GLU A 221 21.50 -8.09 -5.71
CA GLU A 221 21.56 -6.76 -6.33
C GLU A 221 20.15 -6.22 -6.63
N PRO A 222 19.89 -4.92 -6.37
CA PRO A 222 18.67 -4.26 -6.82
C PRO A 222 18.58 -4.20 -8.36
N SER A 223 17.50 -4.75 -8.94
CA SER A 223 17.20 -4.57 -10.36
C SER A 223 15.70 -4.54 -10.61
N ARG A 224 15.25 -3.66 -11.51
CA ARG A 224 13.85 -3.62 -11.97
C ARG A 224 13.49 -4.81 -12.87
N TYR A 225 14.49 -5.60 -13.25
CA TYR A 225 14.39 -6.67 -14.23
C TYR A 225 14.62 -8.06 -13.63
N ASN A 226 14.68 -8.19 -12.30
CA ASN A 226 14.81 -9.49 -11.63
C ASN A 226 13.71 -10.49 -12.04
N TRP A 227 12.51 -9.99 -12.35
CA TRP A 227 11.39 -10.79 -12.87
C TRP A 227 11.69 -11.43 -14.24
N LEU A 228 12.69 -10.97 -14.99
CA LEU A 228 13.09 -11.59 -16.27
C LEU A 228 13.73 -12.96 -16.08
N LEU A 229 14.31 -13.26 -14.91
CA LEU A 229 15.01 -14.52 -14.66
C LEU A 229 14.14 -15.75 -14.97
N GLN A 230 12.83 -15.68 -14.73
CA GLN A 230 11.91 -16.77 -15.06
C GLN A 230 11.83 -17.09 -16.56
N TYR A 231 12.03 -16.10 -17.43
CA TYR A 231 12.03 -16.30 -18.88
C TYR A 231 13.34 -16.92 -19.36
N TYR A 232 14.48 -16.55 -18.78
CA TYR A 232 15.75 -17.23 -19.03
C TYR A 232 15.71 -18.68 -18.56
N LEU A 233 15.14 -18.93 -17.37
CA LEU A 233 14.90 -20.28 -16.87
C LEU A 233 13.99 -21.08 -17.81
N ARG A 234 12.93 -20.46 -18.32
CA ARG A 234 12.05 -21.10 -19.33
C ARG A 234 12.79 -21.42 -20.63
N ALA A 235 13.70 -20.57 -21.09
CA ALA A 235 14.53 -20.83 -22.26
C ALA A 235 15.48 -22.03 -22.06
N GLU A 236 15.95 -22.25 -20.82
CA GLU A 236 16.71 -23.44 -20.42
C GLU A 236 15.82 -24.67 -20.15
N GLY A 237 14.51 -24.58 -20.38
CA GLY A 237 13.56 -25.68 -20.18
C GLY A 237 13.03 -25.83 -18.76
N VAL A 238 13.21 -24.84 -17.88
CA VAL A 238 12.64 -24.84 -16.52
C VAL A 238 11.29 -24.12 -16.52
N THR A 239 10.21 -24.86 -16.28
CA THR A 239 8.86 -24.29 -16.17
C THR A 239 8.57 -23.91 -14.73
N LEU A 240 8.37 -22.60 -14.49
CA LEU A 240 7.97 -22.07 -13.19
C LEU A 240 6.48 -21.74 -13.17
N SER A 241 5.91 -21.67 -11.97
CA SER A 241 4.54 -21.22 -11.78
C SER A 241 4.39 -19.71 -12.01
N TRP A 242 3.16 -19.19 -11.98
CA TRP A 242 2.85 -17.78 -12.19
C TRP A 242 3.49 -16.81 -11.18
N VAL A 243 4.01 -17.31 -10.04
CA VAL A 243 4.79 -16.50 -9.07
C VAL A 243 6.30 -16.46 -9.38
N GLY A 244 6.70 -17.03 -10.52
CA GLY A 244 8.08 -17.04 -11.02
C GLY A 244 9.05 -17.68 -10.04
N THR A 245 10.19 -17.01 -9.82
CA THR A 245 11.25 -17.45 -8.91
C THR A 245 10.95 -17.16 -7.43
N GLY A 246 9.76 -16.65 -7.14
CA GLY A 246 9.37 -16.21 -5.81
C GLY A 246 9.00 -17.34 -4.86
N ARG A 247 8.38 -18.41 -5.36
CA ARG A 247 8.05 -19.58 -4.56
C ARG A 247 7.97 -20.80 -5.45
N CYS A 248 8.93 -21.68 -5.29
CA CYS A 248 9.09 -22.92 -6.02
C CYS A 248 9.02 -24.10 -5.04
N LEU A 249 8.76 -25.29 -5.57
CA LEU A 249 8.72 -26.50 -4.78
C LEU A 249 9.23 -27.65 -5.60
N SER A 250 9.89 -28.59 -4.92
CA SER A 250 10.19 -29.90 -5.45
C SER A 250 9.20 -30.92 -4.89
N SER A 251 8.79 -31.88 -5.72
CA SER A 251 8.05 -33.05 -5.27
C SER A 251 8.97 -34.01 -4.49
N LEU A 252 8.41 -34.99 -3.79
CA LEU A 252 9.18 -35.91 -2.93
C LEU A 252 10.03 -36.91 -3.73
N ASP A 253 9.65 -37.16 -4.98
CA ASP A 253 10.34 -38.01 -5.95
C ASP A 253 11.49 -37.30 -6.68
N PHE A 254 11.66 -35.98 -6.51
CA PHE A 254 12.71 -35.19 -7.18
C PHE A 254 14.11 -35.72 -6.80
N THR A 255 14.84 -36.23 -7.79
CA THR A 255 16.11 -36.95 -7.61
C THR A 255 17.30 -35.99 -7.50
N GLU A 256 18.47 -36.54 -7.17
CA GLU A 256 19.73 -35.78 -7.19
C GLU A 256 20.06 -35.30 -8.61
N ASP A 257 19.80 -36.14 -9.61
CA ASP A 257 20.04 -35.81 -11.02
C ASP A 257 19.12 -34.67 -11.47
N ASP A 258 17.85 -34.67 -11.05
CA ASP A 258 16.92 -33.57 -11.31
C ASP A 258 17.40 -32.25 -10.69
N TYR A 259 17.92 -32.32 -9.45
CA TYR A 259 18.51 -31.16 -8.78
C TYR A 259 19.79 -30.68 -9.47
N GLN A 260 20.65 -31.58 -9.92
CA GLN A 260 21.86 -31.24 -10.67
C GLN A 260 21.50 -30.58 -12.00
N GLU A 261 20.55 -31.13 -12.75
CA GLU A 261 20.08 -30.54 -13.99
C GLU A 261 19.46 -29.15 -13.76
N LEU A 262 18.67 -28.99 -12.69
CA LEU A 262 18.10 -27.69 -12.30
C LEU A 262 19.19 -26.68 -11.93
N GLN A 263 20.24 -27.10 -11.20
CA GLN A 263 21.39 -26.25 -10.88
C GLN A 263 22.07 -25.75 -12.15
N ASP A 264 22.36 -26.66 -13.08
CA ASP A 264 23.04 -26.32 -14.32
C ASP A 264 22.22 -25.36 -15.18
N LYS A 265 20.90 -25.61 -15.30
CA LYS A 265 19.95 -24.73 -15.99
C LYS A 265 19.86 -23.36 -15.33
N LEU A 266 19.79 -23.30 -13.99
CA LEU A 266 19.76 -22.03 -13.26
C LEU A 266 21.04 -21.22 -13.47
N LEU A 267 22.21 -21.86 -13.45
CA LEU A 267 23.49 -21.21 -13.68
C LEU A 267 23.61 -20.69 -15.10
N ARG A 268 23.19 -21.46 -16.12
CA ARG A 268 23.18 -20.99 -17.52
C ARG A 268 22.24 -19.82 -17.69
N ALA A 269 20.98 -19.92 -17.23
CA ALA A 269 20.00 -18.84 -17.28
C ALA A 269 20.53 -17.55 -16.64
N ALA A 270 21.14 -17.67 -15.45
CA ALA A 270 21.72 -16.53 -14.75
C ALA A 270 22.95 -15.95 -15.47
N ARG A 271 23.83 -16.79 -16.02
CA ARG A 271 24.99 -16.31 -16.82
C ARG A 271 24.53 -15.54 -18.05
N THR A 272 23.54 -16.06 -18.79
CA THR A 272 22.97 -15.39 -19.96
C THR A 272 22.30 -14.06 -19.58
N MET A 273 21.49 -14.05 -18.52
CA MET A 273 20.87 -12.80 -18.04
C MET A 273 21.92 -11.76 -17.61
N ARG A 274 23.05 -12.20 -17.06
CA ARG A 274 24.18 -11.32 -16.72
C ARG A 274 24.91 -10.82 -17.97
N SER A 275 25.18 -11.67 -18.96
CA SER A 275 25.82 -11.25 -20.22
C SER A 275 24.96 -10.23 -20.98
N ASP A 276 23.64 -10.35 -20.85
CA ASP A 276 22.68 -9.42 -21.44
C ASP A 276 22.52 -8.12 -20.60
N ALA A 277 23.38 -7.93 -19.59
CA ALA A 277 23.54 -6.72 -18.78
C ALA A 277 22.29 -6.31 -17.95
N TRP A 278 21.45 -7.27 -17.54
CA TRP A 278 20.27 -6.99 -16.70
C TRP A 278 20.59 -6.75 -15.22
N TRP A 279 21.78 -7.16 -14.77
CA TRP A 279 22.35 -6.87 -13.45
C TRP A 279 23.59 -5.99 -13.57
N LEU A 280 23.37 -4.68 -13.68
CA LEU A 280 24.45 -3.69 -13.68
C LEU A 280 25.02 -3.50 -12.27
N SER A 281 26.34 -3.57 -12.14
CA SER A 281 27.05 -3.36 -10.87
C SER A 281 27.02 -1.89 -10.42
N GLU A 282 27.33 -1.64 -9.16
CA GLU A 282 27.46 -0.28 -8.62
C GLU A 282 28.63 0.50 -9.26
N GLU A 283 29.69 -0.19 -9.69
CA GLU A 283 30.79 0.39 -10.47
C GLU A 283 30.32 0.87 -11.86
N GLN A 284 29.45 0.10 -12.51
CA GLN A 284 28.90 0.44 -13.82
C GLN A 284 27.88 1.59 -13.73
N GLN A 285 27.21 1.77 -12.59
CA GLN A 285 26.27 2.87 -12.37
C GLN A 285 26.24 3.33 -10.89
N PRO A 286 27.16 4.22 -10.49
CA PRO A 286 27.23 4.71 -9.11
C PRO A 286 25.93 5.40 -8.67
N GLY A 287 25.45 5.07 -7.46
CA GLY A 287 24.23 5.66 -6.91
C GLY A 287 22.91 5.13 -7.50
N ARG A 288 22.96 4.09 -8.36
CA ARG A 288 21.79 3.44 -8.96
C ARG A 288 20.74 3.01 -7.94
N ALA A 289 21.15 2.45 -6.80
CA ALA A 289 20.22 2.04 -5.75
C ALA A 289 19.40 3.22 -5.19
N LYS A 290 20.04 4.39 -5.01
CA LYS A 290 19.39 5.63 -4.56
C LYS A 290 18.44 6.19 -5.63
N ILE A 291 18.87 6.18 -6.89
CA ILE A 291 18.06 6.63 -8.04
C ILE A 291 16.84 5.72 -8.26
N MET A 292 17.03 4.40 -8.16
CA MET A 292 15.94 3.42 -8.25
C MET A 292 14.94 3.63 -7.12
N ARG A 293 15.39 3.77 -5.87
CA ARG A 293 14.49 4.05 -4.74
C ARG A 293 13.74 5.36 -4.93
N SER A 294 14.40 6.45 -5.35
CA SER A 294 13.74 7.74 -5.53
C SER A 294 12.74 7.73 -6.70
N ARG A 295 13.06 7.05 -7.81
CA ARG A 295 12.12 6.87 -8.93
C ARG A 295 10.96 5.96 -8.56
N LEU A 296 11.21 4.85 -7.86
CA LEU A 296 10.16 3.92 -7.44
C LEU A 296 9.22 4.57 -6.43
N VAL A 297 9.73 5.37 -5.49
CA VAL A 297 8.92 6.23 -4.61
C VAL A 297 8.14 7.26 -5.42
N ARG A 298 8.77 7.94 -6.39
CA ARG A 298 8.09 8.91 -7.27
C ARG A 298 6.99 8.26 -8.11
N GLU A 299 7.21 7.05 -8.62
CA GLU A 299 6.24 6.28 -9.38
C GLU A 299 5.14 5.71 -8.48
N MET A 300 5.45 5.27 -7.26
CA MET A 300 4.45 4.86 -6.26
C MET A 300 3.58 6.04 -5.83
N VAL A 301 4.19 7.19 -5.52
CA VAL A 301 3.47 8.44 -5.23
C VAL A 301 2.69 8.91 -6.45
N GLY A 302 3.29 8.85 -7.64
CA GLY A 302 2.63 9.15 -8.90
C GLY A 302 1.46 8.21 -9.19
N SER A 303 1.56 6.94 -8.79
CA SER A 303 0.46 5.97 -8.87
C SER A 303 -0.63 6.29 -7.86
N LEU A 304 -0.30 6.70 -6.63
CA LEU A 304 -1.23 7.18 -5.60
C LEU A 304 -1.98 8.44 -6.06
N VAL A 305 -1.29 9.35 -6.74
CA VAL A 305 -1.87 10.57 -7.32
C VAL A 305 -2.69 10.28 -8.60
N ARG A 306 -2.38 9.20 -9.32
CA ARG A 306 -3.10 8.74 -10.52
C ARG A 306 -4.18 7.69 -10.25
N VAL A 307 -4.41 7.26 -9.00
CA VAL A 307 -5.44 6.27 -8.70
C VAL A 307 -6.82 6.92 -8.95
N PRO A 308 -7.60 6.45 -9.94
CA PRO A 308 -9.04 6.71 -9.97
C PRO A 308 -9.65 6.03 -8.73
N ALA A 309 -10.88 6.35 -8.36
CA ALA A 309 -11.57 5.91 -7.16
C ALA A 309 -11.54 4.38 -6.73
N PRO A 310 -11.15 3.34 -7.50
CA PRO A 310 -11.33 1.95 -7.06
C PRO A 310 -10.44 1.39 -5.92
N ARG A 311 -9.36 2.05 -5.46
CA ARG A 311 -8.39 1.43 -4.49
C ARG A 311 -8.25 2.12 -3.13
N MET A 312 -9.04 3.15 -2.83
CA MET A 312 -9.03 3.78 -1.49
C MET A 312 -9.93 2.99 -0.51
N PRO A 313 -9.57 2.91 0.80
CA PRO A 313 -10.49 2.43 1.83
C PRO A 313 -11.80 3.22 1.77
N ALA A 314 -12.96 2.57 1.94
CA ALA A 314 -14.28 3.20 1.82
C ALA A 314 -14.42 4.57 2.51
N PRO A 315 -13.97 4.80 3.76
CA PRO A 315 -14.07 6.13 4.38
C PRO A 315 -13.20 7.19 3.69
N LEU A 316 -11.99 6.83 3.26
CA LEU A 316 -11.08 7.71 2.51
C LEU A 316 -11.56 7.96 1.09
N LYS A 317 -12.15 6.96 0.44
CA LYS A 317 -12.80 7.07 -0.86
C LYS A 317 -13.97 8.04 -0.77
N ASN A 318 -14.87 7.84 0.19
CA ASN A 318 -16.01 8.72 0.40
C ASN A 318 -15.59 10.15 0.76
N PHE A 319 -14.52 10.30 1.55
CA PHE A 319 -13.92 11.60 1.86
C PHE A 319 -13.32 12.28 0.63
N TYR A 320 -12.53 11.56 -0.17
CA TYR A 320 -11.94 12.05 -1.41
C TYR A 320 -12.99 12.38 -2.48
N THR A 321 -13.96 11.49 -2.70
CA THR A 321 -15.06 11.69 -3.63
C THR A 321 -15.86 12.94 -3.26
N GLU A 322 -16.12 13.16 -1.98
CA GLU A 322 -16.80 14.37 -1.51
C GLU A 322 -15.96 15.64 -1.71
N ILE A 323 -14.63 15.59 -1.50
CA ILE A 323 -13.73 16.70 -1.84
C ILE A 323 -13.80 17.01 -3.34
N MET A 324 -13.68 15.99 -4.19
CA MET A 324 -13.69 16.18 -5.66
C MET A 324 -15.05 16.68 -6.15
N ARG A 325 -16.15 16.20 -5.56
CA ARG A 325 -17.51 16.70 -5.83
C ARG A 325 -17.62 18.19 -5.50
N ARG A 326 -17.19 18.60 -4.31
CA ARG A 326 -17.21 20.03 -3.91
C ARG A 326 -16.30 20.92 -4.76
N LYS A 327 -15.16 20.40 -5.24
CA LYS A 327 -14.32 21.13 -6.19
C LYS A 327 -15.01 21.34 -7.54
N HIS A 328 -15.71 20.32 -8.02
CA HIS A 328 -16.51 20.41 -9.23
C HIS A 328 -17.66 21.40 -9.08
N ASP A 329 -18.39 21.32 -7.97
CA ASP A 329 -19.51 22.23 -7.66
C ASP A 329 -19.03 23.69 -7.60
N ASP A 330 -17.88 23.97 -6.98
CA ASP A 330 -17.25 25.30 -6.97
C ASP A 330 -16.84 25.78 -8.36
N HIS A 331 -16.27 24.89 -9.18
CA HIS A 331 -15.89 25.23 -10.56
C HIS A 331 -17.12 25.67 -11.38
N VAL A 332 -18.20 24.89 -11.29
CA VAL A 332 -19.45 25.17 -12.01
C VAL A 332 -20.16 26.41 -11.48
N ALA A 333 -20.13 26.64 -10.16
CA ALA A 333 -20.84 27.75 -9.54
C ALA A 333 -20.11 29.10 -9.68
N SER A 334 -18.78 29.11 -9.66
CA SER A 334 -18.00 30.33 -9.37
C SER A 334 -16.76 30.54 -10.25
N HIS A 335 -16.53 29.71 -11.28
CA HIS A 335 -15.34 29.78 -12.14
C HIS A 335 -15.67 29.66 -13.64
N SER A 336 -16.76 30.32 -14.07
CA SER A 336 -17.25 30.23 -15.45
C SER A 336 -16.48 31.15 -16.42
N ASN A 337 -15.82 32.19 -15.91
CA ASN A 337 -15.14 33.19 -16.73
C ASN A 337 -13.71 32.77 -17.09
N LEU A 338 -13.35 32.77 -18.37
CA LEU A 338 -12.01 32.38 -18.86
C LEU A 338 -10.86 33.22 -18.29
N ILE A 339 -11.09 34.51 -18.02
CA ILE A 339 -10.08 35.40 -17.41
C ILE A 339 -9.90 35.05 -15.93
N ASN A 340 -10.99 34.73 -15.23
CA ASN A 340 -10.90 34.27 -13.84
C ASN A 340 -10.20 32.90 -13.74
N GLN A 341 -10.48 31.97 -14.65
CA GLN A 341 -9.77 30.69 -14.76
C GLN A 341 -8.25 30.89 -14.95
N PHE A 342 -7.85 31.88 -15.75
CA PHE A 342 -6.44 32.25 -15.91
C PHE A 342 -5.84 32.82 -14.60
N PHE A 343 -6.56 33.66 -13.87
CA PHE A 343 -6.12 34.15 -12.55
C PHE A 343 -5.98 33.01 -11.53
N HIS A 344 -6.85 32.00 -11.58
CA HIS A 344 -6.70 30.78 -10.78
C HIS A 344 -5.44 30.00 -11.16
N LEU A 345 -5.16 29.81 -12.46
CA LEU A 345 -3.93 29.16 -12.92
C LEU A 345 -2.68 29.91 -12.43
N LEU A 346 -2.64 31.23 -12.61
CA LEU A 346 -1.51 32.07 -12.25
C LEU A 346 -1.28 32.06 -10.72
N SER A 347 -2.32 32.32 -9.94
CA SER A 347 -2.22 32.32 -8.47
C SER A 347 -1.88 30.93 -7.92
N SER A 348 -2.44 29.86 -8.46
CA SER A 348 -2.14 28.47 -8.05
C SER A 348 -0.69 28.08 -8.29
N SER A 349 -0.12 28.52 -9.42
CA SER A 349 1.30 28.29 -9.74
C SER A 349 2.21 28.97 -8.72
N VAL A 350 1.85 30.19 -8.30
CA VAL A 350 2.58 30.92 -7.25
C VAL A 350 2.40 30.28 -5.88
N PHE A 351 1.20 29.81 -5.51
CA PHE A 351 0.99 29.12 -4.23
C PHE A 351 1.81 27.83 -4.08
N ILE A 352 1.92 27.02 -5.14
CA ILE A 352 2.76 25.81 -5.12
C ILE A 352 4.22 26.19 -4.89
N TYR A 353 4.70 27.26 -5.53
CA TYR A 353 6.04 27.76 -5.29
C TYR A 353 6.22 28.24 -3.84
N CYS A 354 5.24 28.98 -3.30
CA CYS A 354 5.24 29.41 -1.90
C CYS A 354 5.26 28.25 -0.89
N TYR A 355 4.62 27.11 -1.19
CA TYR A 355 4.65 25.92 -0.31
C TYR A 355 6.04 25.34 -0.13
N VAL A 356 6.90 25.48 -1.14
CA VAL A 356 8.30 25.07 -1.04
C VAL A 356 9.13 26.18 -0.40
N LEU A 357 8.88 27.42 -0.82
CA LEU A 357 9.66 28.59 -0.41
C LEU A 357 9.53 28.92 1.09
N VAL A 358 8.40 28.59 1.72
CA VAL A 358 8.17 28.83 3.16
C VAL A 358 9.24 28.22 4.07
N PHE A 359 9.91 27.15 3.62
CA PHE A 359 10.97 26.47 4.38
C PHE A 359 12.35 27.12 4.24
N SER A 360 12.52 28.02 3.27
CA SER A 360 13.79 28.73 3.02
C SER A 360 13.71 30.22 3.24
N ASP A 361 12.60 30.86 2.87
CA ASP A 361 12.35 32.29 3.02
C ASP A 361 10.85 32.54 3.24
N LEU A 362 10.47 32.61 4.52
CA LEU A 362 9.09 32.85 4.92
C LEU A 362 8.58 34.22 4.46
N THR A 363 9.41 35.26 4.52
CA THR A 363 9.03 36.62 4.15
C THR A 363 8.65 36.68 2.69
N LEU A 364 9.51 36.16 1.81
CA LEU A 364 9.26 36.11 0.38
C LEU A 364 8.05 35.22 0.06
N ALA A 365 7.90 34.08 0.74
CA ALA A 365 6.75 33.20 0.57
C ALA A 365 5.41 33.89 0.90
N MET A 366 5.35 34.67 1.97
CA MET A 366 4.15 35.40 2.37
C MET A 366 3.85 36.58 1.45
N SER A 367 4.87 37.33 1.02
CA SER A 367 4.71 38.43 0.06
C SER A 367 4.20 37.95 -1.30
N LEU A 368 4.80 36.89 -1.84
CA LEU A 368 4.34 36.28 -3.10
C LEU A 368 2.96 35.63 -2.96
N GLY A 369 2.71 34.99 -1.81
CA GLY A 369 1.42 34.38 -1.50
C GLY A 369 0.30 35.41 -1.46
N LEU A 370 0.54 36.60 -0.91
CA LEU A 370 -0.47 37.66 -0.93
C LEU A 370 -0.68 38.22 -2.34
N ALA A 371 0.38 38.47 -3.10
CA ALA A 371 0.22 38.94 -4.48
C ALA A 371 -0.66 37.96 -5.29
N ALA A 372 -0.45 36.66 -5.09
CA ALA A 372 -1.27 35.61 -5.68
C ALA A 372 -2.72 35.61 -5.17
N LEU A 373 -2.93 35.80 -3.85
CA LEU A 373 -4.27 35.94 -3.26
C LEU A 373 -5.00 37.15 -3.84
N PHE A 374 -4.32 38.28 -4.00
CA PHE A 374 -4.91 39.51 -4.52
C PHE A 374 -5.41 39.33 -5.97
N VAL A 375 -4.59 38.72 -6.82
CA VAL A 375 -4.97 38.36 -8.20
C VAL A 375 -6.19 37.44 -8.21
N ARG A 376 -6.23 36.43 -7.33
CA ARG A 376 -7.36 35.51 -7.21
C ARG A 376 -8.65 36.21 -6.74
N GLN A 377 -8.55 37.08 -5.73
CA GLN A 377 -9.70 37.78 -5.17
C GLN A 377 -10.28 38.84 -6.12
N ILE A 378 -9.44 39.51 -6.91
CA ILE A 378 -9.89 40.37 -8.00
C ILE A 378 -10.72 39.60 -9.02
N GLY A 379 -10.27 38.39 -9.39
CA GLY A 379 -11.01 37.51 -10.28
C GLY A 379 -12.42 37.21 -9.76
N HIS A 380 -12.53 36.81 -8.50
CA HIS A 380 -13.81 36.56 -7.85
C HIS A 380 -14.70 37.81 -7.69
N ALA A 381 -14.12 38.96 -7.40
CA ALA A 381 -14.89 40.17 -7.07
C ALA A 381 -15.37 40.95 -8.31
N ILE A 382 -14.61 40.90 -9.41
CA ILE A 382 -14.84 41.74 -10.60
C ILE A 382 -15.39 40.93 -11.78
N LEU A 383 -14.92 39.69 -11.96
CA LEU A 383 -15.16 38.93 -13.20
C LEU A 383 -16.25 37.87 -13.08
N GLU A 384 -16.55 37.43 -11.87
CA GLU A 384 -17.62 36.46 -11.59
C GLU A 384 -18.85 37.18 -11.02
N PRO A 385 -20.07 36.70 -11.33
CA PRO A 385 -21.29 37.26 -10.76
C PRO A 385 -21.31 37.14 -9.22
N PRO A 386 -22.02 38.03 -8.51
CA PRO A 386 -22.10 37.98 -7.06
C PRO A 386 -22.64 36.62 -6.58
N CYS A 387 -21.96 36.10 -5.57
CA CYS A 387 -22.17 34.80 -4.92
C CYS A 387 -23.66 34.44 -4.77
N HIS A 388 -24.11 33.36 -5.44
CA HIS A 388 -25.47 32.83 -5.33
C HIS A 388 -25.72 32.16 -3.97
N ASP A 389 -26.99 32.10 -3.55
CA ASP A 389 -27.50 31.42 -2.32
C ASP A 389 -26.95 29.99 -2.12
N LYS A 390 -26.51 29.33 -3.19
CA LYS A 390 -25.89 27.99 -3.18
C LYS A 390 -24.49 27.95 -2.53
N GLU A 391 -23.65 28.97 -2.70
CA GLU A 391 -22.32 29.02 -2.06
C GLU A 391 -22.40 29.28 -0.55
N GLU A 392 -23.38 30.08 -0.10
CA GLU A 392 -23.63 30.30 1.33
C GLU A 392 -24.13 29.02 2.03
N LEU A 393 -25.00 28.26 1.35
CA LEU A 393 -25.48 26.94 1.77
C LEU A 393 -24.37 25.88 1.83
N LEU A 394 -23.37 25.94 0.95
CA LEU A 394 -22.33 24.90 0.81
C LEU A 394 -21.01 25.20 1.56
N LEU A 395 -20.63 26.47 1.71
CA LEU A 395 -19.30 26.88 2.20
C LEU A 395 -19.35 27.86 3.39
N GLY A 396 -20.54 28.39 3.74
CA GLY A 396 -20.73 29.27 4.89
C GLY A 396 -20.14 30.69 4.75
N LEU A 397 -19.62 31.03 3.57
CA LEU A 397 -19.02 32.33 3.23
C LEU A 397 -19.87 33.02 2.16
N ASN A 398 -20.42 34.19 2.49
CA ASN A 398 -21.07 35.07 1.52
C ASN A 398 -20.11 36.19 1.08
N THR A 399 -20.48 36.93 0.03
CA THR A 399 -19.67 38.02 -0.54
C THR A 399 -19.19 39.00 0.52
N ARG A 400 -20.05 39.35 1.50
CA ARG A 400 -19.71 40.26 2.60
C ARG A 400 -18.56 39.75 3.47
N LYS A 401 -18.58 38.47 3.86
CA LYS A 401 -17.50 37.85 4.65
C LYS A 401 -16.20 37.76 3.85
N LYS A 402 -16.27 37.41 2.56
CA LYS A 402 -15.11 37.38 1.66
C LYS A 402 -14.46 38.77 1.57
N THR A 403 -15.26 39.83 1.38
CA THR A 403 -14.79 41.22 1.34
C THR A 403 -14.16 41.68 2.65
N MET A 404 -14.71 41.29 3.81
CA MET A 404 -14.13 41.64 5.12
C MET A 404 -12.73 41.02 5.31
N VAL A 405 -12.55 39.77 4.91
CA VAL A 405 -11.25 39.09 4.99
C VAL A 405 -10.23 39.82 4.11
N VAL A 406 -10.56 40.10 2.85
CA VAL A 406 -9.68 40.84 1.92
C VAL A 406 -9.35 42.24 2.45
N GLY A 407 -10.34 42.95 3.00
CA GLY A 407 -10.14 44.27 3.62
C GLY A 407 -9.14 44.22 4.78
N GLY A 408 -9.19 43.18 5.63
CA GLY A 408 -8.24 43.01 6.72
C GLY A 408 -6.80 42.75 6.23
N TYR A 409 -6.62 41.98 5.16
CA TYR A 409 -5.29 41.77 4.55
C TYR A 409 -4.70 43.07 4.00
N LEU A 410 -5.53 43.90 3.37
CA LEU A 410 -5.11 45.18 2.79
C LEU A 410 -4.84 46.26 3.84
N LEU A 411 -5.50 46.18 5.00
CA LEU A 411 -5.33 47.16 6.07
C LEU A 411 -3.98 47.04 6.78
N ILE A 412 -3.43 45.83 6.91
CA ILE A 412 -2.14 45.56 7.57
C ILE A 412 -1.00 46.44 7.00
N PRO A 413 -0.67 46.40 5.69
CA PRO A 413 0.40 47.24 5.14
C PRO A 413 0.06 48.74 5.22
N VAL A 414 -1.22 49.11 5.10
CA VAL A 414 -1.65 50.52 5.18
C VAL A 414 -1.42 51.09 6.58
N ILE A 415 -1.72 50.34 7.64
CA ILE A 415 -1.45 50.75 9.02
C ILE A 415 0.05 51.01 9.20
N HIS A 416 0.91 50.09 8.76
CA HIS A 416 2.36 50.24 8.89
C HIS A 416 2.91 51.43 8.10
N LEU A 417 2.40 51.69 6.89
CA LEU A 417 2.80 52.85 6.10
C LEU A 417 2.37 54.17 6.74
N VAL A 418 1.15 54.24 7.29
CA VAL A 418 0.65 55.44 7.98
C VAL A 418 1.42 55.67 9.29
N SER A 419 1.69 54.60 10.06
CA SER A 419 2.49 54.68 11.28
C SER A 419 3.95 55.06 11.04
N ALA A 420 4.51 54.74 9.87
CA ALA A 420 5.86 55.13 9.48
C ALA A 420 5.97 56.58 8.96
N GLY A 421 4.87 57.33 8.89
CA GLY A 421 4.85 58.75 8.53
C GLY A 421 5.27 59.08 7.09
N SER A 422 5.52 58.08 6.24
CA SER A 422 5.92 58.24 4.85
C SER A 422 5.36 57.13 3.96
N VAL A 423 4.68 57.52 2.88
CA VAL A 423 4.15 56.57 1.88
C VAL A 423 5.14 56.52 0.72
N SER A 424 6.19 55.72 0.88
CA SER A 424 7.20 55.50 -0.17
C SER A 424 7.42 53.99 -0.41
N LEU A 425 7.91 53.62 -1.59
CA LEU A 425 8.27 52.23 -1.91
C LEU A 425 9.39 51.70 -1.00
N GLU A 426 10.26 52.59 -0.52
CA GLU A 426 11.34 52.26 0.39
C GLU A 426 10.80 51.95 1.80
N THR A 427 9.85 52.75 2.29
CA THR A 427 9.13 52.52 3.55
C THR A 427 8.29 51.25 3.49
N LEU A 428 7.67 50.95 2.34
CA LEU A 428 6.97 49.69 2.11
C LEU A 428 7.94 48.51 2.17
N GLY A 429 9.08 48.61 1.48
CA GLY A 429 10.12 47.57 1.49
C GLY A 429 10.61 47.23 2.91
N ALA A 430 10.81 48.24 3.75
CA ALA A 430 11.27 48.06 5.13
C ALA A 430 10.23 47.39 6.04
N THR A 431 8.94 47.52 5.74
CA THR A 431 7.84 46.95 6.56
C THR A 431 7.41 45.55 6.13
N ILE A 432 7.85 45.08 4.95
CA ILE A 432 7.50 43.76 4.39
C ILE A 432 7.70 42.59 5.37
N PRO A 433 8.82 42.45 6.10
CA PRO A 433 9.00 41.32 7.01
C PRO A 433 7.96 41.27 8.15
N VAL A 434 7.63 42.42 8.72
CA VAL A 434 6.63 42.54 9.80
C VAL A 434 5.23 42.26 9.26
N VAL A 435 4.92 42.84 8.11
CA VAL A 435 3.64 42.64 7.40
C VAL A 435 3.45 41.17 7.02
N ALA A 436 4.49 40.50 6.52
CA ALA A 436 4.48 39.09 6.16
C ALA A 436 4.09 38.18 7.35
N TRP A 437 4.69 38.42 8.52
CA TRP A 437 4.34 37.69 9.75
C TRP A 437 2.90 37.93 10.19
N GLN A 438 2.42 39.17 10.11
CA GLN A 438 1.04 39.50 10.45
C GLN A 438 0.04 38.89 9.48
N TRP A 439 0.36 38.81 8.18
CA TRP A 439 -0.44 38.08 7.21
C TRP A 439 -0.48 36.58 7.50
N LEU A 440 0.64 35.96 7.88
CA LEU A 440 0.65 34.55 8.27
C LEU A 440 -0.28 34.32 9.48
N LEU A 441 -0.16 35.14 10.52
CA LEU A 441 -1.00 35.04 11.72
C LEU A 441 -2.48 35.24 11.39
N MET A 442 -2.81 36.23 10.56
CA MET A 442 -4.17 36.47 10.10
C MET A 442 -4.69 35.28 9.27
N THR A 443 -3.86 34.68 8.42
CA THR A 443 -4.23 33.49 7.62
C THR A 443 -4.56 32.31 8.52
N LEU A 444 -3.70 32.04 9.51
CA LEU A 444 -3.93 30.97 10.49
C LEU A 444 -5.20 31.22 11.30
N ALA A 445 -5.46 32.47 11.70
CA ALA A 445 -6.66 32.84 12.44
C ALA A 445 -7.94 32.67 11.59
N VAL A 446 -7.94 33.11 10.34
CA VAL A 446 -9.09 32.98 9.43
C VAL A 446 -9.37 31.52 9.09
N VAL A 447 -8.34 30.76 8.70
CA VAL A 447 -8.48 29.35 8.32
C VAL A 447 -8.86 28.50 9.55
N GLY A 448 -8.14 28.66 10.66
CA GLY A 448 -8.41 27.94 11.90
C GLY A 448 -9.77 28.30 12.51
N GLY A 449 -10.14 29.58 12.47
CA GLY A 449 -11.46 30.05 12.89
C GLY A 449 -12.59 29.46 12.04
N HIS A 450 -12.41 29.40 10.71
CA HIS A 450 -13.43 28.83 9.82
C HIS A 450 -13.55 27.31 9.98
N VAL A 451 -12.44 26.59 10.13
CA VAL A 451 -12.44 25.15 10.46
C VAL A 451 -13.17 24.90 11.79
N SER A 452 -12.90 25.71 12.82
CA SER A 452 -13.56 25.60 14.12
C SER A 452 -15.06 25.89 14.04
N TYR A 453 -15.45 26.92 13.27
CA TYR A 453 -16.84 27.25 13.00
C TYR A 453 -17.58 26.11 12.28
N LEU A 454 -16.99 25.54 11.23
CA LEU A 454 -17.59 24.43 10.49
C LEU A 454 -17.69 23.15 11.34
N ALA A 455 -16.67 22.87 12.16
CA ALA A 455 -16.69 21.73 13.08
C ALA A 455 -17.78 21.86 14.15
N TRP A 456 -18.01 23.08 14.66
CA TRP A 456 -19.06 23.37 15.63
C TRP A 456 -20.47 23.36 15.02
N LYS A 457 -20.65 23.96 13.84
CA LYS A 457 -21.97 24.10 13.20
C LYS A 457 -22.45 22.81 12.52
N HIS A 458 -21.54 22.02 11.98
CA HIS A 458 -21.85 20.81 11.23
C HIS A 458 -21.22 19.58 11.88
N ASP A 459 -19.98 19.27 11.53
CA ASP A 459 -19.18 18.19 12.10
C ASP A 459 -17.71 18.33 11.69
N LEU A 460 -16.82 17.62 12.40
CA LEU A 460 -15.38 17.64 12.13
C LEU A 460 -15.06 17.18 10.70
N ARG A 461 -15.83 16.23 10.17
CA ARG A 461 -15.63 15.72 8.80
C ARG A 461 -15.86 16.81 7.76
N SER A 462 -16.96 17.57 7.85
CA SER A 462 -17.23 18.67 6.92
C SER A 462 -16.17 19.77 7.00
N ALA A 463 -15.67 20.07 8.20
CA ALA A 463 -14.57 21.02 8.39
C ALA A 463 -13.28 20.55 7.71
N MET A 464 -12.94 19.27 7.85
CA MET A 464 -11.74 18.68 7.21
C MET A 464 -11.88 18.58 5.69
N ILE A 465 -13.07 18.30 5.16
CA ILE A 465 -13.32 18.32 3.71
C ILE A 465 -13.05 19.73 3.15
N TRP A 466 -13.53 20.77 3.83
CA TRP A 466 -13.28 22.16 3.42
C TRP A 466 -11.80 22.53 3.51
N PHE A 467 -11.12 22.17 4.60
CA PHE A 467 -9.70 22.46 4.80
C PHE A 467 -8.81 21.77 3.76
N VAL A 468 -9.03 20.47 3.54
CA VAL A 468 -8.24 19.69 2.57
C VAL A 468 -8.51 20.17 1.15
N LYS A 469 -9.75 20.55 0.83
CA LYS A 469 -10.08 21.22 -0.42
C LYS A 469 -9.23 22.48 -0.58
N LEU A 470 -9.32 23.44 0.35
CA LEU A 470 -8.56 24.70 0.32
C LEU A 470 -7.05 24.49 0.13
N ALA A 471 -6.45 23.56 0.87
CA ALA A 471 -5.02 23.28 0.82
C ALA A 471 -4.58 22.60 -0.50
N THR A 472 -5.48 21.92 -1.20
CA THR A 472 -5.19 21.17 -2.43
C THR A 472 -5.74 21.83 -3.69
N ASP A 473 -6.49 22.92 -3.56
CA ASP A 473 -7.05 23.68 -4.69
C ASP A 473 -5.97 24.14 -5.67
N PRO A 474 -4.78 24.63 -5.25
CA PRO A 474 -3.73 25.00 -6.19
C PRO A 474 -3.28 23.89 -7.14
N LEU A 475 -3.25 22.63 -6.65
CA LEU A 475 -2.87 21.47 -7.46
C LEU A 475 -3.94 21.11 -8.49
N THR A 476 -5.22 21.19 -8.09
CA THR A 476 -6.33 20.86 -8.97
C THR A 476 -6.63 21.97 -9.98
N ASP A 477 -6.46 23.22 -9.61
CA ASP A 477 -6.65 24.39 -10.48
C ASP A 477 -5.69 24.37 -11.66
N ILE A 478 -4.42 24.00 -11.45
CA ILE A 478 -3.45 23.87 -12.55
C ILE A 478 -3.90 22.80 -13.54
N ALA A 479 -4.32 21.63 -13.04
CA ALA A 479 -4.79 20.56 -13.90
C ALA A 479 -6.10 20.92 -14.64
N ALA A 480 -6.98 21.70 -14.03
CA ALA A 480 -8.24 22.13 -14.62
C ALA A 480 -8.06 23.26 -15.65
N TYR A 481 -7.17 24.21 -15.39
CA TYR A 481 -7.11 25.48 -16.12
C TYR A 481 -5.87 25.67 -16.98
N TYR A 482 -4.99 24.67 -17.15
CA TYR A 482 -3.78 24.80 -17.98
C TYR A 482 -4.07 25.21 -19.44
N THR A 483 -5.29 24.94 -19.94
CA THR A 483 -5.73 25.34 -21.30
C THR A 483 -6.36 26.72 -21.36
N SER A 484 -6.58 27.40 -20.23
CA SER A 484 -7.19 28.73 -20.19
C SER A 484 -6.41 29.80 -21.01
N PRO A 485 -5.06 29.81 -21.08
CA PRO A 485 -4.35 30.82 -21.87
C PRO A 485 -4.61 30.68 -23.38
N SER A 486 -4.60 29.44 -23.90
CA SER A 486 -4.84 29.20 -25.32
C SER A 486 -6.29 29.48 -25.71
N ARG A 487 -7.26 29.15 -24.85
CA ARG A 487 -8.68 29.48 -25.03
C ARG A 487 -8.94 30.98 -25.00
N LEU A 488 -8.24 31.72 -24.13
CA LEU A 488 -8.36 33.18 -24.07
C LEU A 488 -7.85 33.85 -25.35
N VAL A 489 -6.71 33.38 -25.88
CA VAL A 489 -6.17 33.86 -27.18
C VAL A 489 -7.15 33.60 -28.32
N GLN A 490 -7.74 32.39 -28.38
CA GLN A 490 -8.75 32.06 -29.39
C GLN A 490 -10.00 32.93 -29.28
N ALA A 491 -10.50 33.19 -28.06
CA ALA A 491 -11.67 34.06 -27.84
C ALA A 491 -11.39 35.51 -28.25
N LEU A 492 -10.19 36.03 -27.98
CA LEU A 492 -9.77 37.37 -28.40
C LEU A 492 -9.60 37.49 -29.91
N GLN A 493 -9.14 36.42 -30.58
CA GLN A 493 -9.04 36.36 -32.05
C GLN A 493 -10.43 36.29 -32.71
N ALA A 494 -11.36 35.51 -32.15
CA ALA A 494 -12.74 35.43 -32.64
C ALA A 494 -13.48 36.78 -32.56
N ARG A 495 -13.33 37.51 -31.43
CA ARG A 495 -13.91 38.85 -31.28
C ARG A 495 -13.33 39.90 -32.23
N LYS A 496 -12.07 39.75 -32.67
CA LYS A 496 -11.47 40.61 -33.70
C LYS A 496 -12.00 40.30 -35.11
N GLY A 497 -12.48 39.07 -35.35
CA GLY A 497 -13.08 38.67 -36.63
C GLY A 497 -14.54 39.08 -36.79
N GLU A 498 -15.26 39.36 -35.70
CA GLU A 498 -16.66 39.87 -35.73
C GLU A 498 -16.75 41.41 -35.75
N ALA A 499 -15.64 42.12 -35.49
CA ALA A 499 -15.55 43.58 -35.48
C ALA A 499 -14.94 44.16 -36.78
N LEU A 500 -14.66 43.31 -37.77
CA LEU A 500 -14.30 43.60 -39.16
C LEU A 500 -15.46 43.14 -40.04
#